data_AF-A0A0F9DUR2-F1
#
_entry.id   AF-A0A0F9DUR2-F1
#
_cell.length_a   1.000
_cell.length_b   1.000
_cell.length_c   1.000
_cell.angle_alpha   90.00
_cell.angle_beta   90.00
_cell.angle_gamma   90.00
#
_symmetry.space_group_name_H-M   'P 1'
#
loop_
_entity.id
_entity.type
_entity.pdbx_description
1 polymer ?
#
loop_
_entity_poly.entity_id
_entity_poly.type
_entity_poly.pdbx_seq_one_letter_code
_entity_poly.pdbx_strand_id
1 'polypeptide(L)' 'MSCDNPIYDAFPFPHCDETVLHAPGECFHCDHYPILQNVRINNAIPFSGEGGSPDELRRPREVIDRWGGNRAQRRPPPG' A
#
# COMPACT_ATOMS: atom_id res chain seq x y z
N MET A 1 29.27 -1.79 16.10
CA MET A 1 28.70 -2.03 14.76
C MET A 1 27.22 -1.75 14.82
N SER A 2 26.81 -0.52 14.51
CA SER A 2 25.42 -0.18 14.19
C SER A 2 25.20 -0.47 12.70
N CYS A 3 24.15 -1.21 12.37
CA CYS A 3 23.75 -1.46 11.00
C CYS A 3 22.83 -0.32 10.56
N ASP A 4 23.39 0.88 10.38
CA ASP A 4 22.65 2.06 9.93
C ASP A 4 22.22 1.88 8.47
N ASN A 5 21.03 1.33 8.25
CA ASN A 5 20.40 1.22 6.94
C ASN A 5 19.16 2.15 6.91
N PRO A 6 19.29 3.38 6.36
CA PRO A 6 18.27 4.44 6.48
C PRO A 6 16.95 4.13 5.76
N ILE A 7 16.86 3.01 5.05
CA ILE A 7 15.62 2.54 4.42
C ILE A 7 14.65 1.96 5.46
N TYR A 8 15.14 1.45 6.59
CA TYR A 8 14.30 0.75 7.58
C TYR A 8 13.95 1.56 8.84
N ASP A 9 14.62 2.70 9.09
CA ASP A 9 14.41 3.51 10.30
C ASP A 9 13.25 4.53 10.22
N ALA A 10 12.61 4.69 9.05
CA ALA A 10 11.58 5.71 8.87
C ALA A 10 10.13 5.22 9.11
N PHE A 11 9.83 3.92 8.99
CA PHE A 11 8.47 3.39 9.15
C PHE A 11 8.51 1.95 9.65
N PRO A 12 8.24 1.68 10.95
CA PRO A 12 8.69 0.42 11.55
C PRO A 12 7.91 -0.82 11.11
N PHE A 13 6.81 -0.71 10.36
CA PHE A 13 6.04 -1.85 9.86
C PHE A 13 5.35 -1.48 8.55
N PRO A 14 5.08 -2.44 7.64
CA PRO A 14 4.27 -2.15 6.46
C PRO A 14 2.91 -1.62 6.92
N HIS A 15 2.55 -0.41 6.45
CA HIS A 15 1.29 0.27 6.84
C HIS A 15 0.08 -0.54 6.39
N CYS A 16 0.10 -0.99 5.14
CA CYS A 16 -0.86 -1.95 4.59
C CYS A 16 -0.27 -3.37 4.63
N ASP A 17 -1.12 -4.39 4.55
CA ASP A 17 -0.64 -5.77 4.46
C ASP A 17 0.02 -6.02 3.10
N GLU A 18 0.82 -7.08 3.03
CA GLU A 18 1.63 -7.40 1.85
C GLU A 18 0.83 -7.56 0.55
N THR A 19 -0.49 -7.83 0.64
CA THR A 19 -1.36 -8.02 -0.52
C THR A 19 -2.05 -6.73 -0.96
N VAL A 20 -2.14 -5.74 -0.07
CA VAL A 20 -2.78 -4.45 -0.33
C VAL A 20 -1.79 -3.49 -0.98
N LEU A 21 -2.18 -2.98 -2.14
CA LEU A 21 -1.51 -1.90 -2.84
C LEU A 21 -2.57 -0.92 -3.38
N HIS A 22 -2.56 0.30 -2.88
CA HIS A 22 -3.43 1.39 -3.35
C HIS A 22 -2.85 2.05 -4.61
N ALA A 23 -3.70 2.73 -5.38
CA ALA A 23 -3.27 3.42 -6.59
C ALA A 23 -2.29 4.57 -6.26
N PRO A 24 -1.45 4.98 -7.23
CA PRO A 24 -0.54 6.10 -7.05
C PRO A 24 -1.24 7.36 -6.52
N GLY A 25 -0.73 7.93 -5.44
CA GLY A 25 -1.25 9.15 -4.81
C GLY A 25 -2.41 8.94 -3.84
N GLU A 26 -2.96 7.73 -3.73
CA GLU A 26 -4.08 7.45 -2.80
C GLU A 26 -3.61 7.19 -1.37
N CYS A 27 -2.45 6.54 -1.23
CA CYS A 27 -1.88 6.19 0.06
C CYS A 27 -0.39 6.56 0.10
N PHE A 28 -0.05 7.50 0.98
CA PHE A 28 1.32 7.99 1.19
C PHE A 28 2.31 6.83 1.39
N HIS A 29 1.91 5.77 2.10
CA HIS A 29 2.76 4.61 2.33
C HIS A 29 2.89 3.70 1.11
N CYS A 30 1.82 3.48 0.34
CA CYS A 30 1.90 2.68 -0.89
C CYS A 30 2.74 3.36 -1.97
N ASP A 31 2.81 4.69 -1.97
CA ASP A 31 3.62 5.48 -2.89
C ASP A 31 5.14 5.29 -2.70
N HIS A 32 5.58 4.63 -1.61
CA HIS A 32 6.97 4.18 -1.46
C HIS A 32 7.30 2.95 -2.32
N TYR A 33 6.33 2.33 -2.97
CA TYR A 33 6.50 1.14 -3.81
C TYR A 33 6.14 1.39 -5.28
N PRO A 34 6.74 2.41 -5.95
CA PRO A 34 6.38 2.77 -7.33
C PRO A 34 6.62 1.66 -8.34
N ILE A 35 7.60 0.78 -8.06
CA ILE A 35 7.86 -0.40 -8.91
C ILE A 35 6.65 -1.35 -8.92
N LEU A 36 6.06 -1.63 -7.75
CA LEU A 36 4.88 -2.49 -7.64
C LEU A 36 3.65 -1.83 -8.26
N GLN A 37 3.50 -0.51 -8.09
CA GLN A 37 2.43 0.25 -8.74
C GLN A 37 2.55 0.19 -10.27
N ASN A 38 3.75 0.37 -10.81
CA ASN A 38 4.01 0.26 -12.24
C ASN A 38 3.74 -1.16 -12.77
N VAL A 39 4.01 -2.20 -11.99
CA VAL A 39 3.62 -3.57 -12.37
C VAL A 39 2.10 -3.68 -12.51
N ARG A 40 1.31 -3.14 -11.57
CA ARG A 40 -0.16 -3.16 -11.69
C ARG A 40 -0.64 -2.37 -12.91
N ILE A 41 -0.09 -1.18 -13.15
CA ILE A 41 -0.42 -0.34 -14.31
C ILE A 41 -0.11 -1.05 -15.63
N ASN A 42 1.12 -1.55 -15.80
CA ASN A 42 1.57 -2.13 -17.07
C ASN A 42 0.85 -3.43 -17.43
N ASN A 43 0.33 -4.14 -16.42
CA ASN A 43 -0.37 -5.42 -16.60
C ASN A 43 -1.90 -5.29 -16.46
N ALA A 44 -2.42 -4.06 -16.35
CA ALA A 44 -3.85 -3.80 -16.13
C ALA A 44 -4.45 -4.60 -14.94
N ILE A 45 -3.68 -4.72 -13.85
CA ILE A 45 -4.12 -5.36 -12.61
C ILE A 45 -4.76 -4.29 -11.72
N PRO A 46 -6.01 -4.46 -11.23
CA PRO A 46 -6.68 -3.48 -10.38
C PRO A 46 -5.93 -3.19 -9.08
N PHE A 47 -5.95 -1.94 -8.64
CA PHE A 47 -5.52 -1.54 -7.30
C PHE A 47 -6.55 -1.93 -6.23
N SER A 48 -6.12 -1.99 -4.98
CA SER A 48 -6.98 -2.39 -3.86
C SER A 48 -8.08 -1.35 -3.69
N GLY A 49 -9.35 -1.74 -3.85
CA GLY A 49 -10.51 -0.84 -3.81
C GLY A 49 -11.16 -0.58 -5.16
N GLU A 50 -10.52 -0.99 -6.26
CA GLU A 50 -11.05 -0.82 -7.62
C GLU A 50 -11.94 -2.00 -8.08
N GLY A 51 -12.05 -3.06 -7.28
CA GLY A 51 -12.75 -4.28 -7.66
C GLY A 51 -11.83 -5.28 -8.38
N GLY A 52 -11.76 -6.51 -7.89
CA GLY A 52 -11.04 -7.61 -8.55
C GLY A 52 -9.52 -7.54 -8.41
N SER A 53 -9.01 -6.73 -7.48
CA SER A 53 -7.60 -6.73 -7.12
C SER A 53 -7.17 -8.05 -6.47
N PRO A 54 -5.88 -8.40 -6.47
CA PRO A 54 -5.41 -9.66 -5.89
C PRO A 54 -5.82 -9.90 -4.43
N ASP A 55 -5.87 -8.84 -3.62
CA ASP A 55 -6.33 -8.87 -2.23
C ASP A 55 -7.85 -9.11 -2.12
N GLU A 56 -8.65 -8.45 -2.98
CA GLU A 56 -10.11 -8.60 -3.02
C GLU A 56 -10.57 -9.94 -3.58
N LEU A 57 -9.76 -10.58 -4.43
CA LEU A 57 -9.98 -11.96 -4.88
C LEU A 57 -9.77 -12.97 -3.74
N ARG A 58 -8.97 -12.64 -2.72
CA ARG A 58 -8.69 -13.53 -1.58
C ARG A 58 -9.67 -13.36 -0.44
N ARG A 59 -10.17 -12.13 -0.22
CA ARG A 59 -11.09 -11.81 0.88
C ARG A 59 -11.89 -10.55 0.54
N PRO A 60 -13.14 -10.44 1.01
CA PRO A 60 -13.97 -9.27 0.72
C PRO A 60 -13.37 -8.01 1.36
N ARG A 61 -13.63 -6.85 0.74
CA ARG A 61 -13.11 -5.53 1.16
C ARG A 61 -13.37 -5.25 2.64
N GLU A 62 -14.55 -5.62 3.13
CA GLU A 62 -14.95 -5.51 4.54
C GLU A 62 -14.01 -6.22 5.51
N VAL A 63 -13.38 -7.32 5.10
CA VAL A 63 -12.39 -8.06 5.90
C VAL A 63 -11.01 -7.43 5.77
N ILE A 64 -10.63 -6.96 4.57
CA ILE A 64 -9.37 -6.23 4.33
C ILE A 64 -9.27 -5.01 5.24
N ASP A 65 -10.33 -4.20 5.28
CA ASP A 65 -10.36 -2.92 6.00
C ASP A 65 -10.57 -3.06 7.53
N ARG A 66 -10.72 -4.29 8.04
CA ARG A 66 -10.72 -4.54 9.51
C ARG A 66 -9.39 -4.14 10.12
N TRP A 67 -8.29 -4.36 9.41
CA TRP A 67 -7.02 -3.78 9.82
C TRP A 67 -6.96 -2.34 9.34
N GLY A 68 -6.97 -1.38 10.28
CA GLY A 68 -7.01 0.04 9.98
C GLY A 68 -5.85 0.54 9.10
N GLY A 69 -4.69 -0.14 9.14
CA GLY A 69 -3.54 0.15 8.28
C GLY A 69 -3.81 -0.08 6.78
N ASN A 70 -4.76 -0.92 6.44
CA ASN A 70 -5.15 -1.15 5.03
C ASN A 70 -6.00 -0.03 4.43
N ARG A 71 -6.41 0.96 5.23
CA ARG A 71 -7.15 2.11 4.69
C ARG A 71 -6.17 3.12 4.12
N ALA A 72 -6.46 3.59 2.92
CA ALA A 72 -5.66 4.61 2.25
C ALA A 72 -5.49 5.85 3.13
N GLN A 73 -4.23 6.27 3.33
CA GLN A 73 -3.90 7.50 4.07
C GLN A 73 -3.26 8.51 3.12
N ARG A 74 -3.97 9.60 2.85
CA ARG A 74 -3.41 10.69 2.05
C ARG A 74 -2.30 11.38 2.83
N ARG A 75 -1.29 11.88 2.11
CA ARG A 75 -0.23 12.70 2.70
C ARG A 75 -0.88 13.91 3.40
N PRO A 76 -0.56 14.19 4.68
CA PRO A 76 -1.04 15.40 5.34
C PRO A 76 -0.49 16.64 4.60
N PRO A 77 -1.25 17.74 4.55
CA PRO A 77 -0.75 18.99 3.97
C PRO A 77 0.51 19.46 4.72
N PRO A 78 1.43 20.16 4.04
CA PRO A 78 2.54 20.80 4.73
C PRO A 78 1.98 21.79 5.75
N GLY A 79 2.43 21.66 7.01
CA GLY A 79 2.10 22.59 8.10
C GLY A 79 2.87 23.90 8.02
#